data_AF-A0A0K1R0Y1-F1
#
_entry.id   AF-A0A0K1R0Y1-F1
#
_cell.length_a   1.000
_cell.length_b   1.000
_cell.length_c   1.000
_cell.angle_alpha   90.00
_cell.angle_beta   90.00
_cell.angle_gamma   90.00
#
_symmetry.space_group_name_H-M   'P 1'
#
loop_
_entity.id
_entity.type
_entity.pdbx_description
1 polymer ?
#
loop_
_entity_poly.entity_id
_entity_poly.type
_entity_poly.pdbx_seq_one_letter_code
_entity_poly.pdbx_strand_id
1 'polypeptide(L)'
;EVMMPDGKTPHVSNKRATVLDDEGAWFGFEQEYFFYKDGRPLGFPEEGYPAPQGPYYTGVGYKNVGSVARKIVEEHLNLCLAAGINHEGINAEVAKGQWEFQIFGKGSKTAADQM
;
A
#
# COMPACT_ATOMS: atom_id res chain seq x y z
N GLU A 1 2.11 13.97 -14.64
CA GLU A 1 2.56 14.76 -13.47
C GLU A 1 1.98 16.18 -13.54
N VAL A 2 2.02 16.93 -12.44
CA VAL A 2 1.34 18.25 -12.35
C VAL A 2 2.33 19.38 -12.67
N MET A 3 1.92 20.26 -13.58
CA MET A 3 2.71 21.39 -14.08
C MET A 3 1.96 22.71 -13.82
N MET A 4 2.70 23.82 -13.82
CA MET A 4 2.13 25.16 -13.89
C MET A 4 1.49 25.41 -15.29
N PRO A 5 0.64 26.43 -15.46
CA PRO A 5 -0.01 26.73 -16.74
C PRO A 5 0.94 27.02 -17.92
N ASP A 6 2.21 27.32 -17.63
CA ASP A 6 3.24 27.52 -18.65
C ASP A 6 3.66 26.22 -19.37
N GLY A 7 3.21 25.06 -18.88
CA GLY A 7 3.50 23.73 -19.43
C GLY A 7 4.96 23.30 -19.27
N LYS A 8 5.78 24.04 -18.53
CA LYS A 8 7.23 23.81 -18.40
C LYS A 8 7.68 23.70 -16.95
N THR A 9 7.11 24.50 -16.07
CA THR A 9 7.50 24.57 -14.67
C THR A 9 6.71 23.52 -13.88
N PRO A 10 7.37 22.58 -13.18
CA PRO A 10 6.67 21.67 -12.28
C PRO A 10 5.93 22.45 -11.18
N HIS A 11 4.71 22.04 -10.85
CA HIS A 11 4.02 22.61 -9.69
C HIS A 11 4.81 22.30 -8.41
N VAL A 12 4.71 23.13 -7.36
CA VAL A 12 5.50 22.96 -6.11
C VAL A 12 5.26 21.61 -5.40
N SER A 13 4.12 20.97 -5.67
CA SER A 13 3.77 19.63 -5.18
C SER A 13 4.28 18.48 -6.06
N ASN A 14 4.78 18.75 -7.27
CA ASN A 14 5.30 17.71 -8.18
C ASN A 14 6.68 17.25 -7.72
N LYS A 15 6.69 16.20 -6.87
CA LYS A 15 7.94 15.57 -6.41
C LYS A 15 8.55 14.63 -7.45
N ARG A 16 7.76 14.11 -8.38
CA ARG A 16 8.24 13.28 -9.49
C ARG A 16 9.29 14.00 -10.34
N ALA A 17 9.11 15.30 -10.58
CA ALA A 17 10.07 16.13 -11.32
C ALA A 17 11.46 16.25 -10.64
N THR A 18 11.56 15.94 -9.33
CA THR A 18 12.83 15.94 -8.59
C THR A 18 13.52 14.58 -8.56
N VAL A 19 12.87 13.53 -9.05
CA VAL A 19 13.43 12.18 -9.12
C VAL A 19 14.32 12.07 -10.36
N LEU A 20 15.60 11.71 -10.14
CA LEU A 20 16.53 11.40 -11.23
C LEU A 20 15.95 10.26 -12.07
N ASP A 21 16.09 10.30 -13.39
CA ASP A 21 15.68 9.20 -14.27
C ASP A 21 16.86 8.23 -14.45
N ASP A 22 16.92 7.20 -13.61
CA ASP A 22 17.96 6.18 -13.62
C ASP A 22 17.32 4.81 -13.83
N GLU A 23 17.36 4.31 -15.06
CA GLU A 23 16.84 3.01 -15.48
C GLU A 23 17.58 1.82 -14.83
N GLY A 24 18.78 2.05 -14.30
CA GLY A 24 19.60 1.04 -13.63
C GLY A 24 19.25 0.86 -12.15
N ALA A 25 18.60 1.84 -11.53
CA ALA A 25 18.26 1.82 -10.12
C ALA A 25 17.11 0.84 -9.81
N TRP A 26 17.24 0.11 -8.70
CA TRP A 26 16.26 -0.89 -8.24
C TRP A 26 15.74 -0.50 -6.86
N PHE A 27 14.43 -0.57 -6.67
CA PHE A 27 13.76 -0.25 -5.41
C PHE A 27 12.75 -1.33 -5.04
N GLY A 28 12.76 -1.74 -3.78
CA GLY A 28 11.68 -2.48 -3.17
C GLY A 28 10.97 -1.57 -2.17
N PHE A 29 9.65 -1.50 -2.25
CA PHE A 29 8.82 -0.73 -1.34
C PHE A 29 7.82 -1.65 -0.64
N GLU A 30 7.69 -1.45 0.67
CA GLU A 30 6.79 -2.18 1.56
C GLU A 30 5.77 -1.17 2.10
N GLN A 31 4.59 -1.11 1.48
CA GLN A 31 3.57 -0.14 1.82
C GLN A 31 2.59 -0.73 2.83
N GLU A 32 2.75 -0.34 4.10
CA GLU A 32 1.80 -0.65 5.16
C GLU A 32 0.59 0.30 5.15
N TYR A 33 -0.59 -0.19 5.47
CA TYR A 33 -1.82 0.60 5.52
C TYR A 33 -2.88 -0.03 6.43
N PHE A 34 -3.85 0.78 6.87
CA PHE A 34 -5.00 0.32 7.63
C PHE A 34 -6.28 0.48 6.84
N PHE A 35 -7.17 -0.50 6.93
CA PHE A 35 -8.56 -0.29 6.55
C PHE A 35 -9.31 0.47 7.63
N TYR A 36 -10.05 1.50 7.23
CA TYR A 36 -10.90 2.28 8.14
C TYR A 36 -12.35 2.23 7.70
N LYS A 37 -13.25 2.20 8.69
CA LYS A 37 -14.69 2.37 8.50
C LYS A 37 -15.23 3.19 9.68
N ASP A 38 -16.02 4.21 9.38
CA ASP A 38 -16.69 5.06 10.37
C ASP A 38 -15.71 5.66 11.40
N GLY A 39 -14.54 6.09 10.92
CA GLY A 39 -13.49 6.70 11.74
C GLY A 39 -12.68 5.72 12.60
N ARG A 40 -12.88 4.40 12.45
CA ARG A 40 -12.16 3.37 13.21
C ARG A 40 -11.48 2.33 12.31
N PRO A 41 -10.34 1.76 12.73
CA PRO A 41 -9.72 0.65 12.02
C PRO A 41 -10.66 -0.55 11.94
N LEU A 42 -10.70 -1.19 10.77
CA LEU A 42 -11.52 -2.36 10.54
C LEU A 42 -11.09 -3.51 11.47
N GLY A 43 -12.05 -4.10 12.19
CA GLY A 43 -11.80 -5.19 13.14
C GLY A 43 -11.46 -4.74 14.56
N PHE A 44 -11.33 -3.42 14.81
CA PHE A 44 -11.35 -2.89 16.17
C PHE A 44 -12.77 -2.98 16.75
N PRO A 45 -12.89 -3.10 18.09
CA PRO A 45 -14.18 -2.91 18.76
C PRO A 45 -14.67 -1.46 18.56
N GLU A 46 -15.99 -1.28 18.73
CA GLU A 46 -16.65 0.04 18.66
C GLU A 46 -16.02 1.04 19.62
N GLU A 47 -15.67 0.59 20.84
CA GLU A 47 -14.93 1.35 21.82
C GLU A 47 -13.64 0.61 22.25
N GLY A 48 -12.59 1.36 22.54
CA GLY A 48 -11.31 0.82 23.01
C GLY A 48 -10.41 0.24 21.91
N TYR A 49 -9.67 -0.81 22.24
CA TYR A 49 -8.65 -1.43 21.40
C TYR A 49 -8.89 -2.95 21.30
N PRO A 50 -8.41 -3.62 20.23
CA PRO A 50 -8.43 -5.08 20.18
C PRO A 50 -7.53 -5.69 21.25
N ALA A 51 -7.57 -7.02 21.39
CA ALA A 51 -6.61 -7.73 22.22
C ALA A 51 -5.16 -7.42 21.78
N PRO A 52 -4.17 -7.55 22.68
CA PRO A 52 -2.77 -7.27 22.36
C PRO A 52 -2.28 -7.93 21.07
N GLN A 53 -1.29 -7.30 20.46
CA GLN A 53 -0.64 -7.81 19.25
C GLN A 53 -0.06 -9.21 19.48
N GLY A 54 0.00 -10.00 18.40
CA GLY A 54 0.48 -11.39 18.44
C GLY A 54 -0.21 -12.28 17.41
N PRO A 55 -1.54 -12.44 17.45
CA PRO A 55 -2.23 -13.36 16.56
C PRO A 55 -2.53 -12.81 15.16
N TYR A 56 -2.18 -11.55 14.88
CA TYR A 56 -2.62 -10.83 13.68
C TYR A 56 -1.63 -10.92 12.51
N TYR A 57 -0.32 -10.83 12.76
CA TYR A 57 0.72 -10.90 11.73
C TYR A 57 0.65 -12.22 10.98
N THR A 58 0.59 -12.15 9.64
CA THR A 58 0.38 -13.31 8.74
C THR A 58 -0.83 -14.18 9.13
N GLY A 59 -1.78 -13.61 9.89
CA GLY A 59 -2.88 -14.33 10.49
C GLY A 59 -3.89 -14.84 9.47
N VAL A 60 -4.64 -15.86 9.89
CA VAL A 60 -5.78 -16.41 9.15
C VAL A 60 -7.00 -16.54 10.07
N GLY A 61 -8.17 -16.68 9.47
CA GLY A 61 -9.45 -16.86 10.17
C GLY A 61 -10.09 -15.56 10.64
N TYR A 62 -11.43 -15.59 10.73
CA TYR A 62 -12.26 -14.43 11.03
C TYR A 62 -11.82 -13.66 12.30
N LYS A 63 -11.41 -14.39 13.34
CA LYS A 63 -10.95 -13.80 14.61
C LYS A 63 -9.78 -12.84 14.44
N ASN A 64 -8.84 -13.17 13.54
CA ASN A 64 -7.57 -12.47 13.40
C ASN A 64 -7.63 -11.43 12.27
N VAL A 65 -8.18 -11.80 11.11
CA VAL A 65 -8.18 -10.95 9.90
C VAL A 65 -9.55 -10.35 9.51
N GLY A 66 -10.62 -10.74 10.19
CA GLY A 66 -11.98 -10.32 9.85
C GLY A 66 -12.53 -10.99 8.58
N SER A 67 -13.71 -10.56 8.14
CA SER A 67 -14.41 -11.14 6.98
C SER A 67 -14.12 -10.45 5.65
N VAL A 68 -13.81 -9.15 5.67
CA VAL A 68 -13.73 -8.32 4.44
C VAL A 68 -12.31 -7.88 4.09
N ALA A 69 -11.43 -7.70 5.07
CA ALA A 69 -10.09 -7.14 4.84
C ALA A 69 -9.29 -7.98 3.83
N ARG A 70 -9.19 -9.30 4.06
CA ARG A 70 -8.50 -10.21 3.12
C ARG A 70 -9.11 -10.17 1.73
N LYS A 71 -10.44 -10.11 1.61
CA LYS A 71 -11.08 -10.01 0.29
C LYS A 71 -10.64 -8.76 -0.48
N ILE A 72 -10.51 -7.63 0.21
CA ILE A 72 -10.03 -6.38 -0.41
C ILE A 72 -8.56 -6.52 -0.82
N VAL A 73 -7.71 -7.08 0.05
CA VAL A 73 -6.26 -7.24 -0.25
C VAL A 73 -6.02 -8.19 -1.42
N GLU A 74 -6.72 -9.33 -1.47
CA GLU A 74 -6.57 -10.30 -2.57
C GLU A 74 -7.09 -9.70 -3.90
N GLU A 75 -8.18 -8.93 -3.87
CA GLU A 75 -8.68 -8.22 -5.05
C GLU A 75 -7.70 -7.13 -5.50
N HIS A 76 -7.13 -6.36 -4.56
CA HIS A 76 -6.10 -5.36 -4.84
C HIS A 76 -4.89 -5.98 -5.54
N LEU A 77 -4.37 -7.11 -5.02
CA LEU A 77 -3.28 -7.86 -5.66
C LEU A 77 -3.63 -8.20 -7.12
N ASN A 78 -4.80 -8.79 -7.36
CA ASN A 78 -5.24 -9.15 -8.70
C ASN A 78 -5.36 -7.93 -9.63
N LEU A 79 -5.88 -6.81 -9.14
CA LEU A 79 -6.00 -5.57 -9.91
C LEU A 79 -4.64 -4.97 -10.26
N CYS A 80 -3.69 -4.96 -9.32
CA CYS A 80 -2.32 -4.48 -9.57
C CYS A 80 -1.63 -5.33 -10.64
N LEU A 81 -1.72 -6.66 -10.53
CA LEU A 81 -1.15 -7.57 -11.53
C LEU A 81 -1.81 -7.37 -12.91
N ALA A 82 -3.14 -7.22 -12.95
CA ALA A 82 -3.87 -6.94 -14.20
C ALA A 82 -3.50 -5.59 -14.82
N ALA A 83 -3.15 -4.59 -14.00
CA ALA A 83 -2.67 -3.28 -14.43
C ALA A 83 -1.19 -3.27 -14.87
N GLY A 84 -0.47 -4.38 -14.67
CA GLY A 84 0.96 -4.48 -14.99
C GLY A 84 1.88 -3.83 -13.93
N ILE A 85 1.38 -3.62 -12.72
CA ILE A 85 2.20 -3.20 -11.56
C ILE A 85 2.99 -4.42 -11.08
N ASN A 86 4.28 -4.25 -10.82
CA ASN A 86 5.14 -5.34 -10.34
C ASN A 86 4.97 -5.56 -8.83
N HIS A 87 3.81 -6.12 -8.49
CA HIS A 87 3.38 -6.41 -7.13
C HIS A 87 3.92 -7.79 -6.69
N GLU A 88 4.79 -7.80 -5.68
CA GLU A 88 5.58 -8.98 -5.29
C GLU A 88 4.96 -9.79 -4.15
N GLY A 89 4.17 -9.16 -3.28
CA GLY A 89 3.58 -9.87 -2.15
C GLY A 89 2.62 -9.04 -1.31
N ILE A 90 1.93 -9.74 -0.40
CA ILE A 90 1.01 -9.18 0.60
C ILE A 90 1.19 -9.90 1.93
N ASN A 91 0.95 -9.20 3.03
CA ASN A 91 0.78 -9.83 4.35
C ASN A 91 -0.21 -9.06 5.23
N ALA A 92 -0.86 -9.80 6.13
CA ALA A 92 -1.51 -9.17 7.27
C ALA A 92 -0.43 -8.70 8.24
N GLU A 93 -0.53 -7.45 8.70
CA GLU A 93 0.48 -6.84 9.56
C GLU A 93 0.22 -7.12 11.05
N VAL A 94 1.13 -6.65 11.91
CA VAL A 94 1.12 -6.90 13.35
C VAL A 94 -0.11 -6.32 14.04
N ALA A 95 -0.62 -5.17 13.58
CA ALA A 95 -1.84 -4.58 14.15
C ALA A 95 -3.10 -5.11 13.46
N LYS A 96 -4.17 -5.31 14.25
CA LYS A 96 -5.45 -5.78 13.70
C LYS A 96 -6.02 -4.78 12.69
N GLY A 97 -6.30 -5.25 11.48
CA GLY A 97 -6.82 -4.40 10.40
C GLY A 97 -5.74 -3.67 9.59
N GLN A 98 -4.47 -3.86 9.93
CA GLN A 98 -3.32 -3.43 9.16
C GLN A 98 -2.89 -4.50 8.16
N TRP A 99 -2.47 -4.06 6.99
CA TRP A 99 -1.96 -4.90 5.92
C TRP A 99 -0.79 -4.21 5.24
N GLU A 100 -0.03 -5.01 4.51
CA GLU A 100 1.07 -4.54 3.69
C GLU A 100 0.97 -5.14 2.28
N PHE A 101 1.43 -4.38 1.30
CA PHE A 101 1.78 -4.91 0.00
C PHE A 101 3.19 -4.47 -0.41
N GLN A 102 3.85 -5.29 -1.22
CA GLN A 102 5.20 -5.03 -1.71
C GLN A 102 5.21 -4.81 -3.22
N ILE A 103 5.98 -3.82 -3.67
CA ILE A 103 6.26 -3.57 -5.08
C ILE A 103 7.77 -3.55 -5.29
N PHE A 104 8.23 -4.18 -6.36
CA PHE A 104 9.61 -4.07 -6.80
C PHE A 104 9.68 -3.34 -8.14
N GLY A 105 10.41 -2.23 -8.20
CA GLY A 105 10.53 -1.40 -9.38
C GLY A 105 11.96 -1.29 -9.88
N LYS A 106 12.15 -1.48 -11.19
CA LYS A 106 13.37 -1.08 -11.90
C LYS A 106 13.14 0.26 -12.59
N GLY A 107 14.13 1.15 -12.51
CA GLY A 107 14.02 2.53 -12.93
C GLY A 107 13.47 3.39 -11.80
N SER A 108 14.21 4.41 -11.37
CA SER A 108 13.83 5.26 -10.23
C SER A 108 12.46 5.95 -10.36
N LYS A 109 12.11 6.48 -11.55
CA LYS A 109 10.78 7.07 -11.78
C LYS A 109 9.70 6.00 -11.90
N THR A 110 9.96 4.94 -12.66
CA THR A 110 9.01 3.84 -12.85
C THR A 110 8.67 3.15 -11.54
N ALA A 111 9.66 2.93 -10.67
CA ALA A 111 9.46 2.35 -9.34
C ALA A 111 8.54 3.23 -8.48
N ALA A 112 8.70 4.56 -8.54
CA ALA A 112 7.84 5.49 -7.84
C ALA A 112 6.45 5.64 -8.49
N ASP A 113 6.33 5.48 -9.81
CA ASP A 113 5.07 5.58 -10.55
C ASP A 113 4.17 4.35 -10.35
N GLN A 114 4.74 3.19 -10.01
CA GLN A 114 4.00 1.96 -9.73
C GLN A 114 3.40 1.89 -8.32
N MET A 115 3.97 2.65 -7.38
CA MET A 115 3.48 2.79 -6.01
C MET A 115 2.30 3.75 -5.95
#